data_AF-L1PCG3-F1
#
_entry.id   AF-L1PCG3-F1
#
_cell.length_a   1.000
_cell.length_b   1.000
_cell.length_c   1.000
_cell.angle_alpha   90.00
_cell.angle_beta   90.00
_cell.angle_gamma   90.00
#
_symmetry.space_group_name_H-M   'P 1'
#
loop_
_entity.id
_entity.type
_entity.pdbx_description
1 polymer ?
#
loop_
_entity_poly.entity_id
_entity_poly.type
_entity_poly.pdbx_seq_one_letter_code
_entity_poly.pdbx_strand_id
1 'polypeptide(L)' 'MNITRLVQEVQSDEIYNLAAMSHVHVSFQTPEYVGNADGLGTLRILEAVRLLRLTEKTRIYQASTSELYGLVQEVPQRTD' A
#
# COMPACT_ATOMS: atom_id res chain seq x y z
N MET A 1 17.94 1.63 1.69
CA MET A 1 17.61 0.59 0.67
C MET A 1 16.42 1.10 -0.13
N ASN A 2 16.46 1.08 -1.46
CA ASN A 2 15.42 1.67 -2.32
C ASN A 2 14.49 0.55 -2.85
N ILE A 3 13.17 0.72 -2.74
CA ILE A 3 12.14 -0.25 -3.20
C ILE A 3 12.36 -0.64 -4.66
N THR A 4 12.66 0.31 -5.54
CA THR A 4 12.88 0.04 -6.96
C THR A 4 14.05 -0.91 -7.18
N ARG A 5 15.13 -0.76 -6.39
CA ARG A 5 16.28 -1.66 -6.47
C ARG A 5 15.91 -3.08 -6.03
N LEU A 6 15.14 -3.22 -4.96
CA LEU A 6 14.69 -4.53 -4.49
C LEU A 6 13.81 -5.24 -5.54
N VAL A 7 12.83 -4.52 -6.11
CA VAL A 7 11.97 -5.07 -7.18
C VAL A 7 12.81 -5.44 -8.41
N GLN A 8 13.83 -4.64 -8.73
CA GLN A 8 14.75 -4.94 -9.84
C GLN A 8 15.54 -6.22 -9.60
N GLU A 9 16.11 -6.41 -8.41
CA GLU A 9 16.93 -7.58 -8.08
C GLU A 9 16.10 -8.86 -7.95
N VAL A 10 14.90 -8.77 -7.37
CA VAL A 10 14.05 -9.95 -7.10
C VAL A 10 13.14 -10.32 -8.27
N GLN A 11 12.69 -9.35 -9.08
CA GLN A 11 11.78 -9.57 -10.21
C GLN A 11 10.51 -10.35 -9.84
N SER A 12 9.92 -10.06 -8.67
CA SER A 12 8.80 -10.82 -8.08
C SER A 12 7.58 -10.94 -8.99
N ASP A 13 6.99 -12.13 -9.05
CA ASP A 13 5.68 -12.38 -9.68
C ASP A 13 4.53 -11.86 -8.80
N GLU A 14 4.72 -11.82 -7.49
CA GLU A 14 3.72 -11.33 -6.53
C GLU A 14 4.36 -10.43 -5.47
N ILE A 15 3.69 -9.33 -5.15
CA ILE A 15 4.09 -8.41 -4.07
C ILE A 15 2.91 -8.23 -3.13
N TYR A 16 3.12 -8.51 -1.85
CA TYR A 16 2.14 -8.32 -0.78
C TYR A 16 2.55 -7.10 0.05
N ASN A 17 1.94 -5.95 -0.22
CA ASN A 17 2.17 -4.74 0.56
C ASN A 17 1.33 -4.77 1.85
N LEU A 18 1.92 -5.35 2.89
CA LEU A 18 1.33 -5.47 4.23
C LEU A 18 1.87 -4.43 5.22
N ALA A 19 2.87 -3.65 4.80
CA ALA A 19 3.51 -2.66 5.66
C ALA A 19 2.64 -1.40 5.74
N ALA A 20 2.29 -1.01 6.96
CA ALA A 20 1.57 0.22 7.24
C ALA A 20 1.80 0.65 8.70
N MET A 21 1.58 1.92 9.01
CA MET A 21 1.29 2.34 10.36
C MET A 21 -0.14 1.90 10.69
N SER A 22 -0.29 0.83 11.46
CA SER A 22 -1.60 0.19 11.71
C SER A 22 -2.31 0.61 13.00
N HIS A 23 -1.70 1.46 13.84
CA HIS A 23 -2.29 1.93 15.10
C HIS A 23 -3.01 3.29 14.94
N VAL A 24 -4.33 3.25 14.72
CA VAL A 24 -5.16 4.46 14.46
C VAL A 24 -4.88 5.61 15.41
N HIS A 25 -4.78 5.38 16.72
CA HIS A 25 -4.53 6.47 17.68
C HIS A 25 -3.16 7.14 17.49
N VAL A 26 -2.12 6.35 17.22
CA VAL A 26 -0.75 6.84 16.98
C VAL A 26 -0.65 7.60 15.66
N SER A 27 -1.54 7.28 14.70
CA SER A 27 -1.58 7.96 13.40
C SER A 27 -1.72 9.48 13.53
N PHE A 28 -2.54 9.93 14.48
CA PHE A 28 -2.79 11.35 14.74
C PHE A 28 -1.59 12.06 15.36
N GLN A 29 -0.68 11.32 16.00
CA GLN A 29 0.54 11.87 16.59
C GLN A 29 1.65 12.00 15.55
N THR A 30 1.64 11.19 14.50
CA THR A 30 2.69 11.15 13.47
C THR A 30 2.13 11.13 12.04
N PRO A 31 1.24 12.07 11.66
CA PRO A 31 0.51 12.01 10.40
C PRO A 31 1.40 12.09 9.15
N GLU A 32 2.52 12.81 9.22
CA GLU A 32 3.49 12.87 8.11
C GLU A 32 4.14 11.50 7.84
N TYR A 33 4.47 10.76 8.90
CA TYR A 33 5.01 9.42 8.77
C TYR A 33 3.97 8.48 8.17
N VAL A 34 2.71 8.54 8.63
CA VAL A 34 1.60 7.75 8.08
C VAL A 34 1.42 8.03 6.59
N GLY A 35 1.36 9.30 6.19
CA GLY A 35 1.24 9.68 4.78
C GLY A 35 2.43 9.17 3.92
N ASN A 36 3.64 9.18 4.48
CA ASN A 36 4.83 8.71 3.80
C ASN A 36 4.87 7.17 3.67
N ALA A 37 4.49 6.44 4.72
CA ALA A 37 4.52 4.99 4.75
C ALA A 37 3.33 4.38 3.99
N ASP A 38 2.10 4.77 4.33
CA ASP A 38 0.88 4.07 3.91
C ASP A 38 0.39 4.59 2.56
N GLY A 39 0.51 5.90 2.35
CA GLY A 39 0.18 6.57 1.08
C GLY A 39 1.31 6.47 0.06
N LEU A 40 2.41 7.20 0.31
CA LEU A 40 3.52 7.28 -0.65
C LEU A 40 4.29 5.97 -0.79
N GLY A 41 4.38 5.14 0.25
CA GLY A 41 5.01 3.82 0.17
C GLY A 41 4.31 2.93 -0.87
N THR A 42 2.99 2.88 -0.83
CA THR A 42 2.17 2.16 -1.83
C THR A 42 2.45 2.68 -3.25
N LEU A 43 2.44 4.00 -3.45
CA LEU A 43 2.75 4.59 -4.76
C LEU A 43 4.16 4.22 -5.26
N ARG A 44 5.16 4.21 -4.38
CA ARG A 44 6.54 3.85 -4.73
C ARG A 44 6.66 2.39 -5.18
N ILE A 45 5.87 1.47 -4.60
CA ILE A 45 5.83 0.07 -5.04
C ILE A 45 5.24 -0.03 -6.45
N LEU A 46 4.09 0.61 -6.68
CA LEU A 46 3.43 0.64 -7.99
C LEU A 46 4.36 1.25 -9.07
N GLU A 47 5.01 2.37 -8.76
CA GLU A 47 5.95 3.03 -9.66
C GLU A 47 7.19 2.18 -9.93
N ALA A 48 7.72 1.46 -8.94
CA ALA A 48 8.84 0.54 -9.16
C ALA A 48 8.50 -0.54 -10.20
N VAL A 49 7.34 -1.17 -10.07
CA VAL A 49 6.85 -2.19 -11.02
C VAL A 49 6.63 -1.59 -12.41
N ARG A 50 6.04 -0.39 -12.48
CA ARG A 50 5.82 0.33 -13.75
C ARG A 50 7.14 0.69 -14.45
N LEU A 51 8.08 1.29 -13.73
CA LEU A 51 9.38 1.74 -14.27
C LEU A 51 10.22 0.57 -14.78
N LEU A 52 10.14 -0.59 -14.13
CA LEU A 52 10.84 -1.80 -14.53
C LEU A 52 10.11 -2.61 -15.61
N ARG A 53 8.97 -2.12 -16.12
CA ARG A 53 8.14 -2.76 -17.15
C ARG A 53 7.65 -4.16 -16.74
N LEU A 54 7.29 -4.32 -15.47
CA LEU A 54 6.82 -5.58 -14.90
C LEU A 54 5.29 -5.66 -14.75
N THR A 55 4.54 -4.71 -15.31
CA THR A 55 3.09 -4.59 -15.13
C THR A 55 2.29 -5.81 -15.58
N GLU A 56 2.75 -6.53 -16.61
CA GLU A 56 2.10 -7.75 -17.12
C GLU A 56 2.49 -9.01 -16.34
N LYS A 57 3.57 -8.94 -15.54
CA LYS A 57 4.13 -10.07 -14.79
C LYS A 57 3.70 -10.03 -13.33
N THR A 58 3.89 -8.88 -12.69
CA THR A 58 3.80 -8.74 -11.25
C THR A 58 2.38 -8.42 -10.82
N ARG A 59 1.82 -9.26 -9.94
CA ARG A 59 0.56 -9.02 -9.24
C ARG A 59 0.83 -8.39 -7.89
N ILE A 60 -0.03 -7.46 -7.48
CA ILE A 60 0.15 -6.71 -6.23
C ILE A 60 -1.10 -6.85 -5.38
N TYR A 61 -0.90 -7.28 -4.14
CA TYR A 61 -1.91 -7.24 -3.10
C TYR A 61 -1.62 -6.07 -2.16
N GLN A 62 -2.61 -5.22 -1.93
CA GLN A 62 -2.57 -4.13 -0.97
C GLN A 62 -3.43 -4.49 0.24
N ALA A 63 -2.85 -4.46 1.44
CA ALA A 63 -3.63 -4.53 2.67
C ALA A 63 -4.40 -3.22 2.87
N SER A 64 -5.66 -3.20 2.40
CA SER A 64 -6.64 -2.15 2.75
C SER A 64 -7.34 -2.49 4.07
N THR A 65 -8.12 -1.54 4.60
CA THR A 65 -8.75 -1.66 5.93
C THR A 65 -10.20 -1.17 5.91
N SER A 66 -11.04 -1.70 6.80
CA SER A 66 -12.40 -1.22 7.03
C SER A 66 -12.45 0.20 7.60
N GLU A 67 -11.33 0.76 8.05
CA GLU A 67 -11.22 2.17 8.49
C GLU A 67 -11.64 3.16 7.39
N LEU A 68 -11.56 2.75 6.11
CA LEU A 68 -12.08 3.52 4.98
C LEU A 68 -13.57 3.88 5.12
N TYR A 69 -14.35 3.07 5.85
CA TYR A 69 -15.78 3.27 6.03
C TYR A 69 -16.15 4.18 7.22
N GLY A 70 -15.17 4.74 7.93
CA GLY A 70 -15.30 5.61 9.10
C GLY A 70 -16.72 6.00 9.52
N LEU A 71 -17.26 7.06 8.91
CA LEU A 71 -18.67 7.44 9.07
C LEU A 71 -19.56 6.54 8.19
N VAL A 72 -20.09 5.48 8.78
CA VAL A 72 -20.89 4.46 8.11
C VAL A 72 -22.06 5.05 7.33
N GLN A 73 -22.13 4.76 6.03
CA GLN A 73 -23.23 5.16 5.13
C GLN A 73 -24.25 4.03 4.88
N GLU A 74 -23.82 2.76 4.95
CA GLU A 74 -24.66 1.58 4.70
C GLU A 74 -24.36 0.46 5.72
N VAL A 75 -25.37 -0.35 6.03
CA VAL A 75 -25.26 -1.55 6.90
C VAL A 75 -26.01 -2.74 6.26
N PRO A 76 -25.32 -3.87 5.96
CA PRO A 76 -23.88 -4.08 6.07
C PRO A 76 -23.10 -3.30 5.01
N GLN A 77 -21.86 -2.88 5.31
CA GLN A 77 -20.99 -2.25 4.31
C GLN A 77 -20.65 -3.25 3.21
N ARG A 78 -20.57 -2.77 1.96
CA ARG A 78 -20.22 -3.57 0.78
C ARG A 78 -19.08 -2.91 0.00
N THR A 79 -18.43 -3.72 -0.83
CA THR A 79 -17.51 -3.29 -1.88
C THR A 79 -18.32 -3.22 -3.17
N ASP A 80 -18.98 -2.09 -3.39
CA ASP A 80 -19.74 -1.81 -4.62
C ASP A 80 -18.82 -1.76 -5.84
#